data_AF-G8XA83-F1
#
_entry.id   AF-G8XA83-F1
#
_cell.length_a   1.000
_cell.length_b   1.000
_cell.length_c   1.000
_cell.angle_alpha   90.00
_cell.angle_beta   90.00
_cell.angle_gamma   90.00
#
_symmetry.space_group_name_H-M   'P 1'
#
loop_
_entity.id
_entity.type
_entity.pdbx_description
1 polymer ?
#
loop_
_entity_poly.entity_id
_entity_poly.type
_entity_poly.pdbx_seq_one_letter_code
_entity_poly.pdbx_strand_id
1 'polypeptide(L)'
;MNELIGLKNINSLKSLNDIKQELLIFDKLFIVGLQEWKEVIEEKKFKDSRSLIEQKGLISLNDFVIYQGYLVMYEETNKLGGWDKYYDKSKTEDLEFRNQNLDYLIQEGKILYDYKDLNPTNKFTETHKQISPIIESKLKESKTQTAYDFLEVCNLCHDLKTRIISTSYNESKYTAIPCDNSIYNIDNITNVKAEVYNLVLEDFPIVKTDNVSWEQIFNFKNDPEIYNSIWGLRNWITNISKSNKSISEIEEEYRYLKYKYEQAIKVHKLKTGNSIFQTTIQTSAELLENVAKLRFRKLTDLLFKFKENRISLMETELKSDGNQFSYLFKVKDNFK
;
A
#
# COMPACT_ATOMS: atom_id res chain seq x y z
N MET A 1 -4.64 -1.29 17.96
CA MET A 1 -4.52 -0.17 17.00
C MET A 1 -5.27 -0.54 15.75
N ASN A 2 -5.88 0.41 15.06
CA ASN A 2 -6.76 0.17 13.92
C ASN A 2 -5.99 -0.51 12.76
N GLU A 3 -6.64 -1.45 12.07
CA GLU A 3 -6.09 -2.03 10.83
C GLU A 3 -5.88 -0.90 9.81
N LEU A 4 -4.73 -0.90 9.14
CA LEU A 4 -4.38 0.12 8.15
C LEU A 4 -4.80 -0.35 6.75
N ILE A 5 -5.69 0.39 6.11
CA ILE A 5 -6.20 0.10 4.78
C ILE A 5 -5.62 1.12 3.79
N GLY A 6 -4.94 0.64 2.76
CA GLY A 6 -4.52 1.45 1.62
C GLY A 6 -5.66 1.53 0.61
N LEU A 7 -6.11 2.73 0.25
CA LEU A 7 -7.15 2.93 -0.74
C LEU A 7 -6.50 3.20 -2.09
N LYS A 8 -6.86 2.40 -3.09
CA LYS A 8 -6.28 2.49 -4.42
C LYS A 8 -7.38 2.55 -5.47
N ASN A 9 -7.19 3.40 -6.47
CA ASN A 9 -8.05 3.42 -7.64
C ASN A 9 -7.77 2.17 -8.49
N ILE A 10 -8.79 1.48 -8.98
CA ILE A 10 -8.61 0.37 -9.93
C ILE A 10 -7.75 0.74 -11.14
N ASN A 11 -7.79 2.01 -11.57
CA ASN A 11 -7.01 2.51 -12.71
C ASN A 11 -5.53 2.77 -12.36
N SER A 12 -5.13 2.75 -11.08
CA SER A 12 -3.73 2.87 -10.66
C SER A 12 -3.06 1.52 -10.37
N LEU A 13 -3.76 0.40 -10.58
CA LEU A 13 -3.20 -0.96 -10.51
C LEU A 13 -2.30 -1.24 -11.72
N LYS A 14 -1.04 -0.78 -11.64
CA LYS A 14 -0.05 -0.90 -12.72
C LYS A 14 0.64 -2.27 -12.74
N SER A 15 1.05 -2.78 -11.57
CA SER A 15 1.76 -4.06 -11.49
C SER A 15 1.47 -4.82 -10.18
N LEU A 16 1.72 -6.13 -10.19
CA LEU A 16 1.68 -6.94 -8.96
C LEU A 16 2.78 -6.55 -7.97
N ASN A 17 3.90 -6.01 -8.46
CA ASN A 17 4.98 -5.55 -7.61
C ASN A 17 4.55 -4.34 -6.78
N ASP A 18 3.73 -3.44 -7.33
CA ASP A 18 3.17 -2.31 -6.58
C ASP A 18 2.27 -2.82 -5.45
N ILE A 19 1.42 -3.82 -5.73
CA ILE A 19 0.55 -4.45 -4.71
C ILE A 19 1.39 -5.10 -3.60
N LYS A 20 2.49 -5.79 -3.95
CA LYS A 20 3.41 -6.37 -2.97
C LYS A 20 4.04 -5.32 -2.09
N GLN A 21 4.50 -4.21 -2.67
CA GLN A 21 5.08 -3.08 -1.93
C GLN A 21 4.06 -2.44 -0.99
N GLU A 22 2.85 -2.21 -1.48
CA GLU A 22 1.78 -1.63 -0.69
C GLU A 22 1.37 -2.56 0.46
N LEU A 23 1.26 -3.87 0.23
CA LEU A 23 0.93 -4.84 1.28
C LEU A 23 2.02 -5.03 2.34
N LEU A 24 3.27 -4.60 2.09
CA LEU A 24 4.27 -4.48 3.15
C LEU A 24 3.80 -3.41 4.18
N ILE A 25 3.27 -2.28 3.72
CA ILE A 25 2.87 -1.16 4.57
C ILE A 25 1.45 -1.34 5.13
N PHE A 26 0.51 -1.64 4.25
CA PHE A 26 -0.92 -1.72 4.53
C PHE A 26 -1.32 -3.13 4.95
N ASP A 27 -2.21 -3.24 5.93
CA ASP A 27 -2.73 -4.55 6.33
C ASP A 27 -3.64 -5.14 5.25
N LYS A 28 -4.37 -4.25 4.57
CA LYS A 28 -5.28 -4.56 3.47
C LYS A 28 -5.25 -3.42 2.45
N LEU A 29 -5.60 -3.72 1.22
CA LEU A 29 -5.89 -2.73 0.19
C LEU A 29 -7.39 -2.71 -0.07
N PHE A 30 -7.95 -1.55 -0.34
CA PHE A 30 -9.30 -1.39 -0.84
C PHE A 30 -9.23 -0.84 -2.25
N ILE A 31 -9.76 -1.59 -3.22
CA ILE A 31 -9.75 -1.18 -4.62
C ILE A 31 -11.05 -0.47 -4.97
N VAL A 32 -10.98 0.85 -5.07
CA VAL A 32 -12.09 1.72 -5.46
C VAL A 32 -12.38 1.52 -6.96
N GLY A 33 -13.65 1.31 -7.30
CA GLY A 33 -14.08 1.02 -8.68
C GLY A 33 -14.21 -0.48 -8.97
N LEU A 34 -13.62 -1.35 -8.14
CA LEU A 34 -13.70 -2.81 -8.38
C LEU A 34 -15.10 -3.35 -8.13
N GLN A 35 -15.84 -2.85 -7.14
CA GLN A 35 -17.25 -3.24 -6.97
C GLN A 35 -18.08 -2.86 -8.19
N GLU A 36 -17.96 -1.62 -8.68
CA GLU A 36 -18.71 -1.14 -9.85
C GLU A 36 -18.36 -1.94 -11.10
N TRP A 37 -17.06 -2.23 -11.31
CA TRP A 37 -16.61 -3.07 -12.40
C TRP A 37 -17.23 -4.47 -12.32
N LYS A 38 -17.19 -5.13 -11.16
CA LYS A 38 -17.79 -6.46 -10.99
C LYS A 38 -19.28 -6.45 -11.27
N GLU A 39 -20.02 -5.49 -10.71
CA GLU A 39 -21.47 -5.41 -10.87
C GLU A 39 -21.88 -5.17 -12.34
N VAL A 40 -21.15 -4.33 -13.07
CA VAL A 40 -21.48 -3.99 -14.47
C VAL A 40 -20.95 -5.04 -15.45
N ILE A 41 -19.69 -5.46 -15.29
CA ILE A 41 -18.96 -6.28 -16.27
C ILE A 41 -19.12 -7.78 -16.01
N GLU A 42 -18.79 -8.24 -14.80
CA GLU A 42 -18.81 -9.67 -14.48
C GLU A 42 -20.23 -10.16 -14.26
N GLU A 43 -20.97 -9.49 -13.38
CA GLU A 43 -22.30 -9.90 -12.94
C GLU A 43 -23.40 -9.43 -13.90
N LYS A 44 -23.09 -8.47 -14.78
CA LYS A 44 -24.02 -7.92 -15.79
C LYS A 44 -25.34 -7.44 -15.16
N LYS A 45 -25.27 -6.89 -13.93
CA LYS A 45 -26.46 -6.42 -13.17
C LYS A 45 -27.17 -5.28 -13.88
N PHE A 46 -26.43 -4.44 -14.59
CA PHE A 46 -26.95 -3.26 -15.26
C PHE A 46 -26.67 -3.34 -16.76
N LYS A 47 -27.70 -3.07 -17.57
CA LYS A 47 -27.60 -3.07 -19.04
C LYS A 47 -27.44 -1.67 -19.61
N ASP A 48 -27.99 -0.69 -18.92
CA ASP A 48 -28.02 0.72 -19.28
C ASP A 48 -28.23 1.60 -18.03
N SER A 49 -28.16 2.91 -18.20
CA SER A 49 -28.34 3.88 -17.12
C SER A 49 -29.72 3.80 -16.44
N ARG A 50 -30.76 3.39 -17.17
CA ARG A 50 -32.11 3.26 -16.62
C ARG A 50 -32.18 2.09 -15.64
N SER A 51 -31.69 0.93 -16.05
CA SER A 51 -31.62 -0.28 -15.22
C SER A 51 -30.77 -0.08 -13.96
N LEU A 52 -29.70 0.74 -14.05
CA LEU A 52 -28.89 1.14 -12.90
C LEU A 52 -29.73 1.91 -11.87
N ILE A 53 -30.43 2.96 -12.31
CA ILE A 53 -31.23 3.81 -11.42
C ILE A 53 -32.40 3.02 -10.81
N GLU A 54 -33.06 2.17 -11.60
CA GLU A 54 -34.18 1.34 -11.13
C GLU A 54 -33.74 0.38 -9.99
N GLN A 55 -32.53 -0.16 -10.06
CA GLN A 55 -32.03 -1.14 -9.09
C GLN A 55 -31.28 -0.52 -7.90
N LYS A 56 -30.43 0.49 -8.13
CA LYS A 56 -29.63 1.16 -7.09
C LYS A 56 -30.33 2.35 -6.45
N GLY A 57 -31.36 2.89 -7.10
CA GLY A 57 -32.02 4.13 -6.68
C GLY A 57 -31.15 5.36 -6.95
N LEU A 58 -31.38 6.42 -6.16
CA LEU A 58 -30.60 7.65 -6.23
C LEU A 58 -29.21 7.42 -5.61
N ILE A 59 -28.17 7.55 -6.43
CA ILE A 59 -26.77 7.48 -6.03
C ILE A 59 -26.10 8.84 -6.19
N SER A 60 -24.92 9.01 -5.59
CA SER A 60 -24.15 10.25 -5.74
C SER A 60 -23.76 10.48 -7.20
N LEU A 61 -23.61 11.74 -7.62
CA LEU A 61 -23.16 12.06 -8.99
C LEU A 61 -21.82 11.39 -9.32
N ASN A 62 -20.92 11.34 -8.34
CA ASN A 62 -19.61 10.70 -8.47
C ASN A 62 -19.74 9.20 -8.80
N ASP A 63 -20.55 8.47 -8.02
CA ASP A 63 -20.79 7.05 -8.26
C ASP A 63 -21.50 6.83 -9.60
N PHE A 64 -22.48 7.68 -9.92
CA PHE A 64 -23.19 7.60 -11.19
C PHE A 64 -22.23 7.69 -12.38
N VAL A 65 -21.30 8.65 -12.38
CA VAL A 65 -20.31 8.80 -13.45
C VAL A 65 -19.42 7.55 -13.57
N ILE A 66 -18.98 6.99 -12.45
CA ILE A 66 -18.19 5.74 -12.44
C ILE A 66 -18.96 4.59 -13.11
N TYR A 67 -20.21 4.35 -12.70
CA TYR A 67 -21.04 3.30 -13.32
C TYR A 67 -21.29 3.56 -14.80
N GLN A 68 -21.51 4.81 -15.20
CA GLN A 68 -21.65 5.17 -16.61
C GLN A 68 -20.38 4.87 -17.41
N GLY A 69 -19.18 5.10 -16.84
CA GLY A 69 -17.91 4.70 -17.43
C GLY A 69 -17.86 3.21 -17.77
N TYR A 70 -18.22 2.36 -16.80
CA TYR A 70 -18.26 0.92 -17.01
C TYR A 70 -19.33 0.47 -18.00
N LEU A 71 -20.51 1.11 -18.00
CA LEU A 71 -21.57 0.81 -18.97
C LEU A 71 -21.14 1.15 -20.40
N VAL A 72 -20.49 2.30 -20.61
CA VAL A 72 -19.92 2.66 -21.92
C VAL A 72 -18.90 1.63 -22.38
N MET A 73 -17.97 1.21 -21.50
CA MET A 73 -17.00 0.15 -21.84
C MET A 73 -17.69 -1.19 -22.16
N TYR A 74 -18.75 -1.54 -21.42
CA TYR A 74 -19.53 -2.74 -21.67
C TYR A 74 -20.21 -2.71 -23.05
N GLU A 75 -20.79 -1.59 -23.43
CA GLU A 75 -21.40 -1.40 -24.76
C GLU A 75 -20.36 -1.50 -25.88
N GLU A 76 -19.22 -0.82 -25.74
CA GLU A 76 -18.14 -0.86 -26.75
C GLU A 76 -17.56 -2.27 -26.91
N THR A 77 -17.35 -3.00 -25.82
CA THR A 77 -16.88 -4.40 -25.87
C THR A 77 -17.92 -5.32 -26.51
N ASN A 78 -19.22 -5.11 -26.27
CA ASN A 78 -20.29 -5.86 -26.93
C ASN A 78 -20.31 -5.65 -28.46
N LYS A 79 -20.01 -4.45 -28.95
CA LYS A 79 -19.84 -4.20 -30.40
C LYS A 79 -18.72 -5.04 -31.02
N LEU A 80 -17.72 -5.41 -30.23
CA LEU A 80 -16.57 -6.24 -30.65
C LEU A 80 -16.82 -7.75 -30.46
N GLY A 81 -18.02 -8.13 -30.01
CA GLY A 81 -18.46 -9.52 -29.80
C GLY A 81 -18.41 -9.97 -28.34
N GLY A 82 -18.40 -9.03 -27.39
CA GLY A 82 -18.57 -9.29 -25.96
C GLY A 82 -17.27 -9.30 -25.17
N TRP A 83 -17.43 -9.23 -23.84
CA TRP A 83 -16.30 -9.18 -22.91
C TRP A 83 -15.43 -10.43 -22.95
N ASP A 84 -16.01 -11.62 -23.09
CA ASP A 84 -15.24 -12.88 -23.19
C ASP A 84 -14.32 -12.87 -24.40
N LYS A 85 -14.86 -12.45 -25.56
CA LYS A 85 -14.09 -12.34 -26.81
C LYS A 85 -13.05 -11.22 -26.75
N TYR A 86 -13.37 -10.11 -26.07
CA TYR A 86 -12.40 -9.05 -25.83
C TYR A 86 -11.27 -9.54 -24.94
N TYR A 87 -11.59 -10.26 -23.86
CA TYR A 87 -10.64 -10.85 -22.94
C TYR A 87 -9.77 -11.86 -23.67
N ASP A 88 -10.34 -12.82 -24.40
CA ASP A 88 -9.57 -13.83 -25.16
C ASP A 88 -8.61 -13.21 -26.17
N LYS A 89 -9.00 -12.09 -26.80
CA LYS A 89 -8.14 -11.36 -27.73
C LYS A 89 -7.06 -10.52 -27.05
N SER A 90 -7.31 -10.03 -25.85
CA SER A 90 -6.39 -9.21 -25.06
C SER A 90 -5.64 -10.01 -23.99
N LYS A 91 -5.89 -11.32 -23.92
CA LYS A 91 -5.34 -12.23 -22.93
C LYS A 91 -3.83 -12.32 -23.13
N THR A 92 -3.12 -11.91 -22.10
CA THR A 92 -1.68 -12.12 -21.96
C THR A 92 -1.42 -12.98 -20.72
N GLU A 93 -0.29 -13.67 -20.68
CA GLU A 93 0.14 -14.40 -19.49
C GLU A 93 0.20 -13.47 -18.26
N ASP A 94 0.64 -12.23 -18.46
CA ASP A 94 0.68 -11.20 -17.42
C ASP A 94 -0.71 -10.81 -16.91
N LEU A 95 -1.69 -10.61 -17.82
CA LEU A 95 -3.07 -10.27 -17.45
C LEU A 95 -3.73 -11.40 -16.66
N GLU A 96 -3.56 -12.64 -17.10
CA GLU A 96 -4.11 -13.82 -16.42
C GLU A 96 -3.44 -14.04 -15.06
N PHE A 97 -2.11 -13.93 -14.99
CA PHE A 97 -1.36 -13.99 -13.76
C PHE A 97 -1.84 -12.91 -12.78
N ARG A 98 -1.98 -11.66 -13.23
CA ARG A 98 -2.50 -10.56 -12.40
C ARG A 98 -3.89 -10.86 -11.85
N ASN A 99 -4.83 -11.32 -12.69
CA ASN A 99 -6.20 -11.61 -12.26
C ASN A 99 -6.25 -12.74 -11.21
N GLN A 100 -5.51 -13.83 -11.42
CA GLN A 100 -5.43 -14.94 -10.45
C GLN A 100 -4.88 -14.49 -9.10
N ASN A 101 -3.88 -13.61 -9.11
CA ASN A 101 -3.31 -13.04 -7.88
C ASN A 101 -4.31 -12.12 -7.16
N LEU A 102 -5.09 -11.32 -7.89
CA LEU A 102 -6.13 -10.48 -7.29
C LEU A 102 -7.22 -11.32 -6.61
N ASP A 103 -7.68 -12.39 -7.26
CA ASP A 103 -8.69 -13.29 -6.69
C ASP A 103 -8.17 -14.00 -5.42
N TYR A 104 -6.93 -14.48 -5.45
CA TYR A 104 -6.27 -15.03 -4.26
C TYR A 104 -6.24 -14.02 -3.11
N LEU A 105 -5.80 -12.78 -3.37
CA LEU A 105 -5.72 -11.74 -2.35
C LEU A 105 -7.10 -11.32 -1.81
N ILE A 106 -8.15 -11.38 -2.64
CA ILE A 106 -9.53 -11.17 -2.19
C ILE A 106 -9.95 -12.30 -1.24
N GLN A 107 -9.69 -13.56 -1.61
CA GLN A 107 -10.02 -14.73 -0.79
C GLN A 107 -9.29 -14.71 0.57
N GLU A 108 -8.02 -14.30 0.57
CA GLU A 108 -7.22 -14.12 1.80
C GLU A 108 -7.58 -12.86 2.60
N GLY A 109 -8.57 -12.08 2.15
CA GLY A 109 -9.03 -10.86 2.81
C GLY A 109 -7.99 -9.74 2.84
N LYS A 110 -7.01 -9.78 1.93
CA LYS A 110 -5.96 -8.75 1.75
C LYS A 110 -6.41 -7.65 0.81
N ILE A 111 -7.28 -7.96 -0.15
CA ILE A 111 -7.96 -6.99 -0.98
C ILE A 111 -9.44 -6.95 -0.61
N LEU A 112 -9.91 -5.75 -0.31
CA LEU A 112 -11.31 -5.41 -0.10
C LEU A 112 -11.82 -4.64 -1.31
N TYR A 113 -13.12 -4.73 -1.56
CA TYR A 113 -13.77 -3.96 -2.63
C TYR A 113 -15.24 -3.66 -2.36
N ASP A 114 -15.93 -4.42 -1.50
CA ASP A 114 -17.31 -4.09 -1.12
C ASP A 114 -17.31 -2.91 -0.16
N TYR A 115 -17.96 -1.82 -0.54
CA TYR A 115 -18.05 -0.62 0.30
C TYR A 115 -18.75 -0.88 1.64
N LYS A 116 -19.56 -1.95 1.77
CA LYS A 116 -20.15 -2.37 3.03
C LYS A 116 -19.11 -2.78 4.06
N ASP A 117 -17.96 -3.30 3.62
CA ASP A 117 -16.85 -3.68 4.50
C ASP A 117 -16.21 -2.47 5.18
N LEU A 118 -16.42 -1.27 4.62
CA LEU A 118 -15.89 -0.03 5.16
C LEU A 118 -16.83 0.64 6.18
N ASN A 119 -18.16 0.44 6.10
CA ASN A 119 -19.20 1.01 6.98
C ASN A 119 -19.27 2.56 7.00
N PRO A 120 -19.85 3.20 5.98
CA PRO A 120 -19.75 4.65 5.75
C PRO A 120 -20.48 5.52 6.79
N THR A 121 -19.91 6.69 7.10
CA THR A 121 -20.43 7.70 8.04
C THR A 121 -21.08 8.89 7.33
N ASN A 122 -21.88 9.70 8.05
CA ASN A 122 -22.62 10.86 7.52
C ASN A 122 -21.75 11.92 6.82
N LYS A 123 -20.45 12.00 7.12
CA LYS A 123 -19.50 12.94 6.50
C LYS A 123 -19.40 12.78 4.98
N PHE A 124 -19.66 11.57 4.49
CA PHE A 124 -19.66 11.22 3.06
C PHE A 124 -20.61 12.11 2.24
N THR A 125 -21.82 12.36 2.74
CA THR A 125 -22.85 13.15 2.05
C THR A 125 -22.46 14.62 1.90
N GLU A 126 -21.77 15.19 2.88
CA GLU A 126 -21.33 16.58 2.84
C GLU A 126 -20.22 16.79 1.80
N THR A 127 -19.21 15.91 1.80
CA THR A 127 -18.12 15.98 0.80
C THR A 127 -18.64 15.79 -0.62
N HIS A 128 -19.61 14.89 -0.84
CA HIS A 128 -20.24 14.74 -2.14
C HIS A 128 -20.90 16.02 -2.66
N LYS A 129 -21.54 16.81 -1.79
CA LYS A 129 -22.14 18.09 -2.18
C LYS A 129 -21.08 19.10 -2.62
N GLN A 130 -19.92 19.12 -1.96
CA GLN A 130 -18.83 20.05 -2.29
C GLN A 130 -18.19 19.74 -3.66
N ILE A 131 -18.04 18.47 -4.01
CA ILE A 131 -17.39 18.06 -5.27
C ILE A 131 -18.34 18.00 -6.47
N SER A 132 -19.65 17.91 -6.25
CA SER A 132 -20.62 17.79 -7.34
C SER A 132 -20.50 18.90 -8.40
N PRO A 133 -20.34 20.19 -8.04
CA PRO A 133 -20.13 21.27 -9.02
C PRO A 133 -18.87 21.07 -9.90
N ILE A 134 -17.80 20.50 -9.32
CA ILE A 134 -16.54 20.23 -10.05
C ILE A 134 -16.81 19.15 -11.11
N ILE A 135 -17.46 18.05 -10.70
CA ILE A 135 -17.83 16.96 -11.61
C ILE A 135 -18.77 17.47 -12.71
N GLU A 136 -19.78 18.27 -12.36
CA GLU A 136 -20.70 18.85 -13.35
C GLU A 136 -19.99 19.75 -14.37
N SER A 137 -19.01 20.56 -13.94
CA SER A 137 -18.20 21.38 -14.85
C SER A 137 -17.43 20.50 -15.83
N LYS A 138 -16.72 19.48 -15.31
CA LYS A 138 -15.94 18.54 -16.11
C LYS A 138 -16.80 17.73 -17.08
N LEU A 139 -17.99 17.33 -16.65
CA LEU A 139 -18.97 16.67 -17.52
C LEU A 139 -19.43 17.60 -18.65
N LYS A 140 -19.72 18.88 -18.37
CA LYS A 140 -20.11 19.86 -19.39
C LYS A 140 -19.01 20.08 -20.43
N GLU A 141 -17.76 20.15 -19.99
CA GLU A 141 -16.58 20.19 -20.87
C GLU A 141 -16.54 18.93 -21.76
N SER A 142 -16.64 17.74 -21.17
CA SER A 142 -16.56 16.45 -21.88
C SER A 142 -17.69 16.21 -22.89
N LYS A 143 -18.90 16.75 -22.66
CA LYS A 143 -20.06 16.58 -23.57
C LYS A 143 -19.82 17.14 -24.98
N THR A 144 -18.78 17.94 -25.16
CA THR A 144 -18.39 18.50 -26.47
C THR A 144 -17.26 17.69 -27.14
N GLN A 145 -16.85 16.56 -26.56
CA GLN A 145 -15.62 15.86 -26.91
C GLN A 145 -15.80 14.32 -27.01
N THR A 146 -14.71 13.54 -26.98
CA THR A 146 -14.64 12.11 -27.32
C THR A 146 -14.96 11.19 -26.13
N ALA A 147 -15.11 9.88 -26.38
CA ALA A 147 -15.27 8.87 -25.32
C ALA A 147 -14.08 8.84 -24.34
N TYR A 148 -12.89 9.20 -24.81
CA TYR A 148 -11.70 9.33 -23.97
C TYR A 148 -11.87 10.43 -22.91
N ASP A 149 -12.42 11.58 -23.29
CA ASP A 149 -12.61 12.70 -22.37
C ASP A 149 -13.62 12.36 -21.27
N PHE A 150 -14.63 11.56 -21.58
CA PHE A 150 -15.54 11.03 -20.57
C PHE A 150 -14.85 10.04 -19.60
N LEU A 151 -13.97 9.17 -20.11
CA LEU A 151 -13.19 8.26 -19.27
C LEU A 151 -12.21 9.01 -18.35
N GLU A 152 -11.69 10.16 -18.77
CA GLU A 152 -10.91 11.05 -17.90
C GLU A 152 -11.75 11.62 -16.75
N VAL A 153 -13.02 11.96 -16.99
CA VAL A 153 -13.93 12.35 -15.89
C VAL A 153 -14.20 11.15 -14.96
N CYS A 154 -14.28 9.93 -15.49
CA CYS A 154 -14.38 8.72 -14.66
C CYS A 154 -13.13 8.50 -13.79
N ASN A 155 -11.93 8.74 -14.34
CA ASN A 155 -10.66 8.67 -13.60
C ASN A 155 -10.64 9.66 -12.42
N LEU A 156 -11.07 10.90 -12.66
CA LEU A 156 -11.27 11.91 -11.62
C LEU A 156 -12.24 11.41 -10.54
N CYS A 157 -13.38 10.82 -10.94
CA CYS A 157 -14.39 10.35 -10.00
C CYS A 157 -13.89 9.20 -9.10
N HIS A 158 -13.07 8.30 -9.64
CA HIS A 158 -12.42 7.25 -8.85
C HIS A 158 -11.41 7.82 -7.83
N ASP A 159 -10.57 8.77 -8.23
CA ASP A 159 -9.64 9.43 -7.29
C ASP A 159 -10.41 10.18 -6.19
N LEU A 160 -11.43 10.96 -6.58
CA LEU A 160 -12.32 11.65 -5.65
C LEU A 160 -12.92 10.68 -4.64
N LYS A 161 -13.47 9.56 -5.11
CA LYS A 161 -14.06 8.54 -4.24
C LYS A 161 -13.05 7.99 -3.23
N THR A 162 -11.82 7.72 -3.68
CA THR A 162 -10.71 7.26 -2.81
C THR A 162 -10.47 8.25 -1.67
N ARG A 163 -10.43 9.55 -1.97
CA ARG A 163 -10.17 10.58 -0.97
C ARG A 163 -11.34 10.80 -0.03
N ILE A 164 -12.57 10.85 -0.54
CA ILE A 164 -13.79 10.96 0.29
C ILE A 164 -13.84 9.83 1.31
N ILE A 165 -13.58 8.59 0.86
CA ILE A 165 -13.49 7.41 1.73
C ILE A 165 -12.44 7.66 2.81
N SER A 166 -11.21 8.04 2.44
CA SER A 166 -10.13 8.25 3.43
C SER A 166 -10.47 9.24 4.55
N THR A 167 -11.18 10.33 4.24
CA THR A 167 -11.54 11.36 5.24
C THR A 167 -12.62 10.92 6.22
N SER A 168 -13.36 9.87 5.86
CA SER A 168 -14.56 9.41 6.58
C SER A 168 -14.22 8.35 7.64
N TYR A 169 -13.03 7.74 7.59
CA TYR A 169 -12.67 6.58 8.40
C TYR A 169 -11.62 6.83 9.50
N ASN A 170 -11.27 8.09 9.77
CA ASN A 170 -10.24 8.41 10.76
C ASN A 170 -10.65 8.13 12.24
N GLU A 171 -11.89 7.69 12.48
CA GLU A 171 -12.46 7.41 13.82
C GLU A 171 -13.02 5.97 13.97
N SER A 172 -12.80 5.09 12.99
CA SER A 172 -13.37 3.72 12.96
C SER A 172 -12.39 2.64 13.45
N LYS A 173 -12.77 1.35 13.35
CA LYS A 173 -11.86 0.18 13.54
C LYS A 173 -10.64 0.20 12.59
N TYR A 174 -10.68 1.03 11.56
CA TYR A 174 -9.69 1.11 10.48
C TYR A 174 -9.07 2.51 10.40
N THR A 175 -7.87 2.60 9.83
CA THR A 175 -7.33 3.86 9.28
C THR A 175 -7.22 3.67 7.77
N ALA A 176 -7.93 4.49 6.99
CA ALA A 176 -7.91 4.40 5.54
C ALA A 176 -7.07 5.55 4.95
N ILE A 177 -6.12 5.21 4.07
CA ILE A 177 -5.15 6.16 3.50
C ILE A 177 -5.12 6.00 1.97
N PRO A 178 -5.28 7.07 1.18
CA PRO A 178 -5.07 6.99 -0.27
C PRO A 178 -3.61 6.59 -0.57
N CYS A 179 -3.41 5.55 -1.37
CA CYS A 179 -2.07 5.11 -1.78
C CYS A 179 -1.47 6.00 -2.88
N ASP A 180 -2.32 6.65 -3.67
CA ASP A 180 -1.89 7.43 -4.83
C ASP A 180 -1.96 8.94 -4.54
N ASN A 181 -0.93 9.65 -5.01
CA ASN A 181 -0.97 11.10 -5.13
C ASN A 181 -1.99 11.47 -6.23
N SER A 182 -2.89 12.39 -5.94
CA SER A 182 -3.79 12.90 -6.98
C SER A 182 -3.11 13.98 -7.76
N ILE A 183 -3.32 13.92 -9.07
CA ILE A 183 -3.05 15.03 -9.98
C ILE A 183 -4.10 16.13 -9.87
N TYR A 184 -5.23 15.85 -9.22
CA TYR A 184 -6.32 16.78 -8.94
C TYR A 184 -6.12 17.35 -7.54
N ASN A 185 -5.72 18.62 -7.48
CA ASN A 185 -5.70 19.33 -6.22
C ASN A 185 -7.12 19.80 -5.88
N ILE A 186 -7.69 19.25 -4.81
CA ILE A 186 -9.00 19.68 -4.30
C ILE A 186 -8.85 19.95 -2.82
N ASP A 187 -8.94 21.24 -2.50
CA ASP A 187 -8.81 21.76 -1.14
C ASP A 187 -9.76 21.03 -0.19
N ASN A 188 -9.29 20.76 1.03
CA ASN A 188 -10.05 20.17 2.14
C ASN A 188 -10.50 18.70 1.97
N ILE A 189 -9.99 17.96 0.97
CA ILE A 189 -10.28 16.53 0.82
C ILE A 189 -9.11 15.65 1.30
N THR A 190 -7.87 16.15 1.30
CA THR A 190 -6.72 15.40 1.83
C THR A 190 -6.45 15.79 3.30
N ASN A 191 -6.34 14.80 4.18
CA ASN A 191 -6.00 15.02 5.59
C ASN A 191 -4.47 15.00 5.77
N VAL A 192 -3.92 15.84 6.65
CA VAL A 192 -2.50 15.84 7.09
C VAL A 192 -1.96 14.42 7.31
N LYS A 193 -2.73 13.54 7.94
CA LYS A 193 -2.31 12.14 8.16
C LYS A 193 -2.02 11.39 6.87
N ALA A 194 -2.83 11.60 5.83
CA ALA A 194 -2.59 11.02 4.51
C ALA A 194 -1.34 11.62 3.87
N GLU A 195 -1.10 12.93 4.01
CA GLU A 195 0.12 13.58 3.50
C GLU A 195 1.39 13.02 4.16
N VAL A 196 1.36 12.79 5.48
CA VAL A 196 2.47 12.16 6.20
C VAL A 196 2.69 10.71 5.77
N TYR A 197 1.62 9.96 5.49
CA TYR A 197 1.77 8.61 4.91
C TYR A 197 2.39 8.67 3.51
N ASN A 198 1.99 9.62 2.66
CA ASN A 198 2.54 9.78 1.31
C ASN A 198 4.02 10.10 1.37
N LEU A 199 4.46 10.97 2.28
CA LEU A 199 5.88 11.21 2.54
C LEU A 199 6.64 9.91 2.84
N VAL A 200 6.08 9.03 3.66
CA VAL A 200 6.71 7.74 4.01
C VAL A 200 6.66 6.75 2.83
N LEU A 201 5.58 6.76 2.03
CA LEU A 201 5.43 5.93 0.84
C LEU A 201 6.46 6.32 -0.25
N GLU A 202 6.68 7.61 -0.46
CA GLU A 202 7.65 8.12 -1.44
C GLU A 202 9.09 7.72 -1.12
N ASP A 203 9.42 7.56 0.16
CA ASP A 203 10.72 7.13 0.63
C ASP A 203 10.75 5.63 1.03
N PHE A 204 9.68 4.89 0.72
CA PHE A 204 9.61 3.47 1.03
C PHE A 204 10.65 2.69 0.20
N PRO A 205 11.32 1.67 0.77
CA PRO A 205 12.35 0.94 0.05
C PRO A 205 11.83 0.30 -1.23
N ILE A 206 12.53 0.56 -2.34
CA ILE A 206 12.35 -0.21 -3.57
C ILE A 206 12.87 -1.63 -3.30
N VAL A 207 11.96 -2.60 -3.35
CA VAL A 207 12.22 -4.01 -3.07
C VAL A 207 12.07 -4.84 -4.34
N LYS A 208 12.90 -5.87 -4.49
CA LYS A 208 12.80 -6.82 -5.60
C LYS A 208 11.76 -7.88 -5.27
N THR A 209 10.57 -7.73 -5.83
CA THR A 209 9.41 -8.56 -5.48
C THR A 209 9.08 -9.64 -6.52
N ASP A 210 9.85 -9.72 -7.62
CA ASP A 210 9.61 -10.66 -8.72
C ASP A 210 9.54 -12.12 -8.24
N ASN A 211 10.42 -12.51 -7.32
CA ASN A 211 10.51 -13.88 -6.78
C ASN A 211 9.95 -14.02 -5.36
N VAL A 212 9.33 -12.97 -4.82
CA VAL A 212 8.81 -12.97 -3.45
C VAL A 212 7.38 -13.50 -3.47
N SER A 213 7.11 -14.58 -2.73
CA SER A 213 5.76 -15.11 -2.59
C SER A 213 4.90 -14.25 -1.64
N TRP A 214 3.58 -14.35 -1.74
CA TRP A 214 2.67 -13.65 -0.83
C TRP A 214 2.86 -14.10 0.62
N GLU A 215 3.10 -15.39 0.83
CA GLU A 215 3.33 -15.99 2.14
C GLU A 215 4.59 -15.44 2.77
N GLN A 216 5.65 -15.16 1.99
CA GLN A 216 6.85 -14.49 2.51
C GLN A 216 6.52 -13.08 3.01
N ILE A 217 5.69 -12.32 2.30
CA ILE A 217 5.24 -10.98 2.73
C ILE A 217 4.40 -11.09 4.00
N PHE A 218 3.44 -12.02 4.04
CA PHE A 218 2.55 -12.19 5.20
C PHE A 218 3.31 -12.69 6.42
N ASN A 219 4.19 -13.67 6.26
CA ASN A 219 5.04 -14.19 7.34
C ASN A 219 5.99 -13.13 7.86
N PHE A 220 6.59 -12.32 6.97
CA PHE A 220 7.42 -11.18 7.36
C PHE A 220 6.64 -10.22 8.27
N LYS A 221 5.41 -9.87 7.92
CA LYS A 221 4.57 -8.97 8.74
C LYS A 221 4.04 -9.59 10.02
N ASN A 222 3.91 -10.91 10.06
CA ASN A 222 3.47 -11.65 11.25
C ASN A 222 4.60 -11.91 12.25
N ASP A 223 5.86 -11.66 11.87
CA ASP A 223 6.99 -11.74 12.80
C ASP A 223 6.83 -10.68 13.91
N PRO A 224 6.94 -11.04 15.21
CA PRO A 224 6.73 -10.11 16.31
C PRO A 224 7.66 -8.89 16.31
N GLU A 225 8.92 -9.03 15.89
CA GLU A 225 9.87 -7.92 15.81
C GLU A 225 9.52 -6.97 14.67
N ILE A 226 9.07 -7.51 13.53
CA ILE A 226 8.60 -6.73 12.39
C ILE A 226 7.30 -6.00 12.74
N TYR A 227 6.37 -6.70 13.37
CA TYR A 227 5.10 -6.16 13.84
C TYR A 227 5.31 -4.96 14.79
N ASN A 228 6.26 -5.06 15.72
CA ASN A 228 6.59 -3.95 16.61
C ASN A 228 7.23 -2.77 15.86
N SER A 229 8.09 -3.05 14.88
CA SER A 229 8.70 -2.01 14.04
C SER A 229 7.67 -1.25 13.20
N ILE A 230 6.72 -1.94 12.55
CA ILE A 230 5.64 -1.27 11.79
C ILE A 230 4.72 -0.49 12.72
N TRP A 231 4.50 -0.98 13.94
CA TRP A 231 3.74 -0.26 14.95
C TRP A 231 4.41 1.04 15.37
N GLY A 232 5.73 1.04 15.57
CA GLY A 232 6.53 2.24 15.83
C GLY A 232 6.34 3.30 14.75
N LEU A 233 6.46 2.90 13.48
CA LEU A 233 6.26 3.79 12.33
C LEU A 233 4.86 4.40 12.33
N ARG A 234 3.82 3.58 12.43
CA ARG A 234 2.42 4.03 12.41
C ARG A 234 2.07 4.93 13.61
N ASN A 235 2.68 4.66 14.78
CA ASN A 235 2.53 5.51 15.95
C ASN A 235 3.18 6.87 15.73
N TRP A 236 4.39 6.92 15.16
CA TRP A 236 5.03 8.18 14.78
C TRP A 236 4.17 8.97 13.79
N ILE A 237 3.70 8.34 12.70
CA ILE A 237 2.80 8.99 11.73
C ILE A 237 1.56 9.56 12.42
N THR A 238 0.93 8.78 13.30
CA THR A 238 -0.28 9.23 14.01
C THR A 238 -0.01 10.42 14.93
N ASN A 239 1.11 10.42 15.64
CA ASN A 239 1.44 11.48 16.59
C ASN A 239 1.87 12.76 15.87
N ILE A 240 2.73 12.65 14.85
CA ILE A 240 3.21 13.81 14.11
C ILE A 240 2.09 14.48 13.30
N SER A 241 1.13 13.70 12.79
CA SER A 241 -0.04 14.22 12.07
C SER A 241 -1.02 15.00 12.96
N LYS A 242 -0.92 14.87 14.30
CA LYS A 242 -1.70 15.64 15.27
C LYS A 242 -0.95 16.87 15.78
N SER A 243 0.31 17.05 15.37
CA SER A 243 1.08 18.23 15.73
C SER A 243 0.64 19.44 14.91
N ASN A 244 1.02 20.63 15.35
CA ASN A 244 0.76 21.88 14.61
C ASN A 244 1.83 22.16 13.53
N LYS A 245 2.62 21.16 13.16
CA LYS A 245 3.69 21.30 12.16
C LYS A 245 3.10 21.25 10.75
N SER A 246 3.67 22.05 9.86
CA SER A 246 3.45 21.96 8.42
C SER A 246 4.08 20.68 7.86
N ILE A 247 3.61 20.22 6.69
CA ILE A 247 4.14 19.02 6.04
C ILE A 247 5.66 19.12 5.78
N SER A 248 6.17 20.32 5.47
CA SER A 248 7.60 20.57 5.27
C SER A 248 8.41 20.42 6.56
N GLU A 249 7.91 20.92 7.70
CA GLU A 249 8.56 20.72 9.00
C GLU A 249 8.53 19.24 9.43
N ILE A 250 7.46 18.51 9.06
CA ILE A 250 7.36 17.07 9.31
C ILE A 250 8.39 16.32 8.45
N GLU A 251 8.57 16.69 7.19
CA GLU A 251 9.57 16.11 6.30
C GLU A 251 11.00 16.32 6.81
N GLU A 252 11.32 17.51 7.33
CA GLU A 252 12.64 17.78 7.93
C GLU A 252 12.90 16.90 9.16
N GLU A 253 11.90 16.77 10.05
CA GLU A 253 12.01 15.90 11.22
C GLU A 253 12.15 14.43 10.81
N TYR A 254 11.35 13.98 9.84
CA TYR A 254 11.42 12.64 9.28
C TYR A 254 12.83 12.32 8.78
N ARG A 255 13.41 13.19 7.94
CA ARG A 255 14.76 13.03 7.39
C ARG A 255 15.82 13.00 8.49
N TYR A 256 15.71 13.89 9.48
CA TYR A 256 16.64 13.95 10.61
C TYR A 256 16.65 12.65 11.44
N LEU A 257 15.46 12.18 11.84
CA LEU A 257 15.32 10.99 12.67
C LEU A 257 15.69 9.72 11.90
N LYS A 258 15.30 9.61 10.63
CA LYS A 258 15.73 8.51 9.76
C LYS A 258 17.26 8.46 9.65
N TYR A 259 17.91 9.59 9.40
CA TYR A 259 19.37 9.69 9.33
C TYR A 259 20.04 9.25 10.63
N LYS A 260 19.51 9.67 11.79
CA LYS A 260 20.01 9.28 13.11
C LYS A 260 19.94 7.78 13.32
N TYR A 261 18.84 7.15 12.94
CA TYR A 261 18.69 5.71 12.98
C TYR A 261 19.69 5.00 12.04
N GLU A 262 19.81 5.46 10.80
CA GLU A 262 20.77 4.91 9.82
C GLU A 262 22.20 4.90 10.34
N GLN A 263 22.62 6.00 10.96
CA GLN A 263 23.96 6.10 11.51
C GLN A 263 24.15 5.19 12.71
N ALA A 264 23.15 5.05 13.59
CA ALA A 264 23.21 4.11 14.70
C ALA A 264 23.41 2.66 14.20
N ILE A 265 22.63 2.25 13.20
CA ILE A 265 22.76 0.93 12.57
C ILE A 265 24.11 0.76 11.87
N LYS A 266 24.57 1.77 11.13
CA LYS A 266 25.86 1.73 10.43
C LYS A 266 27.02 1.57 11.41
N VAL A 267 27.02 2.33 12.50
CA VAL A 267 28.03 2.24 13.56
C VAL A 267 28.01 0.85 14.21
N HIS A 268 26.83 0.28 14.46
CA HIS A 268 26.70 -1.07 14.99
C HIS A 268 27.26 -2.13 14.04
N LYS A 269 26.88 -2.08 12.75
CA LYS A 269 27.39 -3.00 11.70
C LYS A 269 28.91 -2.93 11.58
N LEU A 270 29.51 -1.74 11.72
CA LEU A 270 30.98 -1.59 11.73
C LEU A 270 31.63 -2.21 12.98
N LYS A 271 31.05 -2.02 14.18
CA LYS A 271 31.55 -2.62 15.42
C LYS A 271 31.51 -4.15 15.39
N THR A 272 30.42 -4.71 14.87
CA THR A 272 30.23 -6.17 14.78
C THR A 272 31.04 -6.80 13.65
N GLY A 273 31.14 -6.14 12.48
CA GLY A 273 31.97 -6.61 11.37
C GLY A 273 33.45 -6.74 11.72
N ASN A 274 34.00 -5.75 12.43
CA ASN A 274 35.40 -5.79 12.90
C ASN A 274 35.65 -6.92 13.93
N SER A 275 34.66 -7.27 14.75
CA SER A 275 34.74 -8.36 15.74
C SER A 275 34.78 -9.76 15.09
N ILE A 276 34.03 -9.96 14.01
CA ILE A 276 34.02 -11.22 13.24
C ILE A 276 35.34 -11.40 12.46
N PHE A 277 35.89 -10.30 11.89
CA PHE A 277 37.15 -10.35 11.14
C PHE A 277 38.36 -10.62 12.05
N GLN A 278 38.43 -9.99 13.23
CA GLN A 278 39.46 -10.28 14.24
C GLN A 278 39.42 -11.74 14.69
N THR A 279 38.21 -12.30 14.85
CA THR A 279 38.07 -13.72 15.23
C THR A 279 38.56 -14.64 14.12
N THR A 280 38.30 -14.33 12.85
CA THR A 280 38.59 -15.25 11.72
C THR A 280 40.08 -15.35 11.42
N ILE A 281 40.83 -14.24 11.46
CA ILE A 281 42.28 -14.22 11.17
C ILE A 281 43.10 -14.92 12.25
N GLN A 282 42.71 -14.78 13.53
CA GLN A 282 43.35 -15.53 14.61
C GLN A 282 43.12 -17.04 14.52
N THR A 283 42.03 -17.47 13.87
CA THR A 283 41.71 -18.91 13.78
C THR A 283 42.43 -19.60 12.63
N SER A 284 42.76 -18.91 11.53
CA SER A 284 43.44 -19.50 10.36
C SER A 284 44.87 -19.98 10.63
N ALA A 285 45.55 -19.47 11.65
CA ALA A 285 46.88 -19.94 12.03
C ALA A 285 46.87 -21.26 12.85
N GLU A 286 45.72 -21.66 13.41
CA GLU A 286 45.56 -22.87 14.26
C GLU A 286 44.70 -23.98 13.62
N LEU A 287 44.16 -23.76 12.41
CA LEU A 287 43.09 -24.59 11.84
C LEU A 287 43.51 -25.69 10.87
N LEU A 288 44.78 -25.80 10.48
CA LEU A 288 45.22 -26.88 9.57
C LEU A 288 45.23 -28.27 10.22
N GLU A 289 45.17 -28.38 11.56
CA GLU A 289 45.33 -29.67 12.25
C GLU A 289 44.04 -30.26 12.87
N ASN A 290 42.90 -29.56 12.82
CA ASN A 290 41.76 -29.89 13.70
C ASN A 290 40.38 -30.06 13.05
N VAL A 291 40.27 -29.98 11.73
CA VAL A 291 38.96 -30.09 11.04
C VAL A 291 38.35 -31.51 11.15
N ALA A 292 39.16 -32.54 11.44
CA ALA A 292 38.68 -33.92 11.60
C ALA A 292 38.19 -34.29 13.03
N LYS A 293 38.43 -33.47 14.06
CA LYS A 293 37.96 -33.73 15.43
C LYS A 293 36.80 -32.79 15.75
N LEU A 294 35.56 -33.26 15.59
CA LEU A 294 34.29 -32.64 16.00
C LEU A 294 34.40 -31.67 17.19
N ARG A 295 34.67 -30.39 16.93
CA ARG A 295 34.69 -29.33 17.94
C ARG A 295 33.34 -28.64 18.02
N PHE A 296 32.34 -29.34 18.56
CA PHE A 296 31.01 -28.77 18.87
C PHE A 296 31.11 -27.45 19.64
N ARG A 297 32.12 -27.32 20.51
CA ARG A 297 32.39 -26.10 21.28
C ARG A 297 32.65 -24.86 20.41
N LYS A 298 33.38 -25.00 19.29
CA LYS A 298 33.65 -23.85 18.39
C LYS A 298 32.39 -23.41 17.64
N LEU A 299 31.52 -24.36 17.29
CA LEU A 299 30.21 -24.07 16.68
C LEU A 299 29.27 -23.41 17.69
N THR A 300 29.25 -23.86 18.95
CA THR A 300 28.44 -23.21 20.00
C THR A 300 28.92 -21.79 20.26
N ASP A 301 30.23 -21.53 20.34
CA ASP A 301 30.77 -20.18 20.56
C ASP A 301 30.39 -19.22 19.42
N LEU A 302 30.35 -19.72 18.18
CA LEU A 302 29.96 -18.95 17.00
C LEU A 302 28.45 -18.63 17.02
N LEU A 303 27.61 -19.59 17.43
CA LEU A 303 26.18 -19.37 17.65
C LEU A 303 25.91 -18.40 18.81
N PHE A 304 26.68 -18.49 19.91
CA PHE A 304 26.58 -17.56 21.03
C PHE A 304 26.98 -16.14 20.61
N LYS A 305 28.10 -15.96 19.90
CA LYS A 305 28.51 -14.66 19.34
C LYS A 305 27.46 -14.09 18.39
N PHE A 306 26.82 -14.93 17.57
CA PHE A 306 25.74 -14.51 16.70
C PHE A 306 24.52 -14.01 17.50
N LYS A 307 24.14 -14.72 18.57
CA LYS A 307 23.08 -14.28 19.49
C LYS A 307 23.45 -12.99 20.23
N GLU A 308 24.67 -12.87 20.73
CA GLU A 308 25.17 -11.65 21.39
C GLU A 308 25.15 -10.44 20.45
N ASN A 309 25.60 -10.61 19.20
CA ASN A 309 25.56 -9.57 18.18
C ASN A 309 24.11 -9.15 17.86
N ARG A 310 23.17 -10.11 17.80
CA ARG A 310 21.74 -9.82 17.60
C ARG A 310 21.18 -9.04 18.79
N ILE A 311 21.47 -9.45 20.03
CA ILE A 311 21.04 -8.73 21.24
C ILE A 311 21.61 -7.31 21.24
N SER A 312 22.90 -7.14 20.94
CA SER A 312 23.56 -5.83 20.85
C SER A 312 22.94 -4.94 19.76
N LEU A 313 22.55 -5.52 18.62
CA LEU A 313 21.84 -4.79 17.57
C LEU A 313 20.49 -4.31 18.09
N MET A 314 19.71 -5.20 18.69
CA MET A 314 18.39 -4.87 19.27
C MET A 314 18.51 -3.78 20.34
N GLU A 315 19.51 -3.84 21.22
CA GLU A 315 19.76 -2.77 22.19
C GLU A 315 20.09 -1.43 21.53
N THR A 316 20.87 -1.45 20.45
CA THR A 316 21.21 -0.25 19.70
C THR A 316 19.97 0.33 19.03
N GLU A 317 19.15 -0.51 18.40
CA GLU A 317 17.87 -0.11 17.82
C GLU A 317 16.97 0.54 18.86
N LEU A 318 16.77 -0.12 20.02
CA LEU A 318 15.90 0.40 21.09
C LEU A 318 16.37 1.75 21.64
N LYS A 319 17.69 1.96 21.77
CA LYS A 319 18.27 3.20 22.31
C LYS A 319 18.43 4.31 21.27
N SER A 320 18.25 4.01 19.99
CA SER A 320 18.48 4.97 18.91
C SER A 320 17.33 5.96 18.75
N ASP A 321 17.68 7.24 18.57
CA ASP A 321 16.75 8.22 18.03
C ASP A 321 16.33 7.77 16.62
N GLY A 322 15.03 7.78 16.33
CA GLY A 322 14.52 7.34 15.03
C GLY A 322 14.14 5.87 14.95
N ASN A 323 14.15 5.12 16.06
CA ASN A 323 13.80 3.69 16.09
C ASN A 323 12.39 3.37 15.54
N GLN A 324 11.48 4.34 15.53
CA GLN A 324 10.19 4.25 14.86
C GLN A 324 10.30 3.95 13.36
N PHE A 325 11.42 4.28 12.71
CA PHE A 325 11.67 4.04 11.29
C PHE A 325 12.36 2.71 11.00
N SER A 326 12.64 1.90 12.04
CA SER A 326 13.28 0.59 11.92
C SER A 326 12.61 -0.33 10.89
N TYR A 327 11.30 -0.20 10.70
CA TYR A 327 10.54 -0.98 9.72
C TYR A 327 11.08 -0.79 8.28
N LEU A 328 11.37 0.46 7.87
CA LEU A 328 11.88 0.76 6.53
C LEU A 328 13.22 0.04 6.28
N PHE A 329 14.07 -0.03 7.31
CA PHE A 329 15.35 -0.72 7.25
C PHE A 329 15.18 -2.23 7.17
N LYS A 330 14.28 -2.78 7.98
CA LYS A 330 14.02 -4.22 8.02
C LYS A 330 13.43 -4.71 6.69
N VAL A 331 12.51 -3.96 6.08
CA VAL A 331 12.00 -4.24 4.73
C VAL A 331 13.16 -4.25 3.72
N LYS A 332 13.99 -3.20 3.72
CA LYS A 332 15.13 -3.10 2.80
C LYS A 332 16.16 -4.22 2.98
N ASP A 333 16.38 -4.69 4.20
CA ASP A 333 17.36 -5.76 4.49
C ASP A 333 16.82 -7.13 4.09
N ASN A 334 15.50 -7.36 4.21
CA ASN A 334 14.87 -8.65 3.90
C ASN A 334 14.53 -8.84 2.41
N PHE A 335 14.29 -7.76 1.65
CA PHE A 335 13.82 -7.84 0.26
C PHE A 335 14.71 -7.10 -0.75
N LYS A 336 16.02 -7.07 -0.46
CA LYS A 336 17.03 -6.30 -1.20
C LYS A 336 17.41 -6.88 -2.57
#